data_AF-A0A5C5AVH6-F1
#
_entry.id   AF-A0A5C5AVH6-F1
#
_cell.length_a   1.000
_cell.length_b   1.000
_cell.length_c   1.000
_cell.angle_alpha   90.00
_cell.angle_beta   90.00
_cell.angle_gamma   90.00
#
_symmetry.space_group_name_H-M   'P 1'
#
loop_
_entity.id
_entity.type
_entity.pdbx_description
1 polymer ?
#
loop_
_entity_poly.entity_id
_entity_poly.type
_entity_poly.pdbx_seq_one_letter_code
_entity_poly.pdbx_strand_id
1 'polypeptide(L)'
;MSLDCRVRESIREEAKGIVAPPELKGKVIVQIKMNQGGRKRRKRLIAGVLAAAFLIPTTGFAYQSIMADGIYGSFENLKKHAGTMTLEAYMRFSAKLSQAKDEMGTKEYEMFTKELKKLTNAKLAYGDSNGNIDYDALSPAKREEMKKVSMGLQPYFDKLNGHKSSREVLTQEEFDRYMEALMTHEIVRVKTKSTGAIKLEEVPEAYKERFMKAEQIMEYVDEKVR
;
A
#
# COMPACT_ATOMS: atom_id res chain seq x y z
N MET A 1 -18.59 43.49 25.01
CA MET A 1 -18.18 42.55 23.94
C MET A 1 -16.66 42.48 23.94
N SER A 2 -16.08 41.28 23.87
CA SER A 2 -14.62 41.11 23.87
C SER A 2 -14.01 41.45 22.51
N LEU A 3 -12.71 41.80 22.50
CA LEU A 3 -11.96 42.10 21.27
C LEU A 3 -11.97 40.90 20.30
N ASP A 4 -11.94 39.68 20.82
CA ASP A 4 -12.03 38.45 20.02
C ASP A 4 -13.33 38.36 19.21
N CYS A 5 -14.45 38.83 19.78
CA CYS A 5 -15.73 38.84 19.07
C CYS A 5 -15.68 39.80 17.87
N ARG A 6 -15.12 41.01 18.05
CA ARG A 6 -15.01 42.01 16.96
C ARG A 6 -14.09 41.56 15.84
N VAL A 7 -12.94 40.97 16.19
CA VAL A 7 -11.98 40.45 15.20
C VAL A 7 -12.59 39.30 14.41
N ARG A 8 -13.33 38.40 15.08
CA ARG A 8 -14.01 37.30 14.39
C ARG A 8 -15.11 37.80 13.46
N GLU A 9 -15.88 38.80 13.87
CA GLU A 9 -16.93 39.39 13.04
C GLU A 9 -16.37 40.13 11.83
N SER A 10 -15.28 40.90 11.98
CA SER A 10 -14.66 41.63 10.86
C SER A 10 -14.10 40.68 9.79
N ILE A 11 -13.45 39.59 10.21
CA ILE A 11 -12.94 38.56 9.29
C ILE A 11 -14.10 37.88 8.55
N ARG A 12 -15.23 37.64 9.24
CA ARG A 12 -16.39 36.97 8.67
C ARG A 12 -17.16 37.86 7.69
N GLU A 13 -17.17 39.17 7.93
CA GLU A 13 -17.70 40.18 7.00
C GLU A 13 -16.84 40.24 5.72
N GLU A 14 -15.51 40.35 5.84
CA GLU A 14 -14.62 40.36 4.67
C GLU A 14 -14.69 39.07 3.85
N ALA A 15 -14.81 37.91 4.52
CA ALA A 15 -14.91 36.62 3.84
C ALA A 15 -16.16 36.46 2.96
N LYS A 16 -17.25 37.21 3.22
CA LYS A 16 -18.47 37.17 2.38
C LYS A 16 -18.24 37.77 0.99
N GLY A 17 -17.24 38.65 0.83
CA GLY A 17 -16.87 39.26 -0.45
C GLY A 17 -15.97 38.38 -1.32
N ILE A 18 -15.44 37.28 -0.78
CA ILE A 18 -14.50 36.41 -1.49
C ILE A 18 -15.29 35.36 -2.28
N VAL A 19 -15.45 35.59 -3.58
CA VAL A 19 -15.97 34.58 -4.51
C VAL A 19 -14.85 33.60 -4.85
N ALA A 20 -14.82 32.45 -4.17
CA ALA A 20 -13.82 31.42 -4.43
C ALA A 20 -14.02 30.79 -5.83
N PRO A 21 -13.00 30.78 -6.71
CA PRO A 21 -12.99 30.00 -7.93
C PRO A 21 -13.49 28.56 -7.72
N PRO A 22 -14.33 28.00 -8.61
CA PRO A 22 -14.92 26.67 -8.43
C PRO A 22 -13.87 25.57 -8.19
N GLU A 23 -12.70 25.70 -8.81
CA GLU A 23 -11.56 24.79 -8.71
C GLU A 23 -10.93 24.77 -7.30
N LEU A 24 -10.99 25.90 -6.58
CA LEU A 24 -10.45 25.99 -5.22
C LEU A 24 -11.33 25.27 -4.21
N LYS A 25 -12.65 25.21 -4.40
CA LYS A 25 -13.52 24.42 -3.52
C LYS A 25 -13.15 22.93 -3.57
N GLY A 26 -12.88 22.40 -4.76
CA GLY A 26 -12.42 21.02 -4.93
C GLY A 26 -11.07 20.77 -4.23
N LYS A 27 -10.07 21.62 -4.48
CA LYS A 27 -8.73 21.50 -3.88
C LYS A 27 -8.75 21.64 -2.36
N VAL A 28 -9.54 22.56 -1.83
CA VAL A 28 -9.67 22.81 -0.38
C VAL A 28 -10.46 21.71 0.30
N ILE A 29 -11.54 21.17 -0.29
CA ILE A 29 -12.27 20.02 0.28
C ILE A 29 -11.37 18.78 0.35
N VAL A 30 -10.55 18.54 -0.68
CA VAL A 30 -9.58 17.43 -0.69
C VAL A 30 -8.51 17.63 0.39
N GLN A 31 -7.91 18.83 0.49
CA GLN A 31 -6.92 19.12 1.53
C GLN A 31 -7.50 19.11 2.94
N ILE A 32 -8.74 19.56 3.15
CA ILE A 32 -9.40 19.54 4.47
C ILE A 32 -9.72 18.10 4.87
N LYS A 33 -10.21 17.25 3.96
CA LYS A 33 -10.40 15.82 4.27
C LYS A 33 -9.07 15.12 4.59
N MET A 34 -8.00 15.41 3.85
CA MET A 34 -6.67 14.85 4.14
C MET A 34 -6.08 15.33 5.47
N ASN A 35 -6.36 16.58 5.89
CA ASN A 35 -5.81 17.16 7.11
C ASN A 35 -6.68 16.95 8.37
N GLN A 36 -7.95 16.56 8.25
CA GLN A 36 -8.85 16.31 9.40
C GLN A 36 -8.79 14.87 9.97
N GLY A 37 -7.82 14.05 9.56
CA GLY A 37 -7.55 12.71 10.13
C GLY A 37 -6.92 12.73 11.54
N GLY A 38 -7.30 13.69 12.39
CA GLY A 38 -6.81 13.89 13.75
C GLY A 38 -7.45 12.96 14.78
N ARG A 39 -7.45 11.65 14.53
CA ARG A 39 -7.54 10.65 15.60
C ARG A 39 -6.23 9.88 15.51
N LYS A 40 -5.50 9.75 16.62
CA LYS A 40 -4.27 8.93 16.74
C LYS A 40 -4.58 7.45 16.45
N ARG A 41 -4.96 7.11 15.23
CA ARG A 41 -4.89 5.75 14.70
C ARG A 41 -3.46 5.61 14.22
N ARG A 42 -2.76 4.58 14.73
CA ARG A 42 -1.41 4.24 14.26
C ARG A 42 -1.48 4.17 12.74
N LYS A 43 -0.88 5.16 12.07
CA LYS A 43 -0.72 5.15 10.62
C LYS A 43 0.22 3.99 10.28
N ARG A 44 -0.33 2.77 10.23
CA ARG A 44 0.30 1.70 9.48
C ARG A 44 0.22 2.16 8.05
N LEU A 45 1.34 2.70 7.57
CA LEU A 45 1.53 3.18 6.22
C LEU A 45 0.93 2.13 5.28
N ILE A 46 0.05 2.56 4.39
CA ILE A 46 -0.37 1.73 3.27
C ILE A 46 0.84 1.67 2.34
N ALA A 47 1.80 0.82 2.70
CA ALA A 47 2.88 0.44 1.83
C ALA A 47 2.33 -0.64 0.86
N GLY A 48 2.95 -0.79 -0.31
CA GLY A 48 2.47 -1.74 -1.32
C GLY A 48 2.27 -3.14 -0.73
N VAL A 49 1.49 -3.99 -1.39
CA VAL A 49 0.97 -5.29 -0.92
C VAL A 49 2.00 -6.17 -0.17
N LEU A 50 3.30 -6.05 -0.46
CA LEU A 50 4.34 -6.59 0.42
C LEU A 50 4.76 -5.62 1.54
N ALA A 51 5.22 -4.41 1.25
CA ALA A 51 5.80 -3.51 2.26
C ALA A 51 4.86 -3.11 3.42
N ALA A 52 3.52 -3.10 3.27
CA ALA A 52 2.60 -2.80 4.38
C ALA A 52 2.53 -3.91 5.43
N ALA A 53 2.66 -5.17 5.00
CA ALA A 53 2.60 -6.34 5.89
C ALA A 53 3.83 -6.44 6.82
N PHE A 54 4.93 -5.73 6.52
CA PHE A 54 6.20 -5.80 7.28
C PHE A 54 6.43 -4.64 8.26
N LEU A 55 5.45 -3.76 8.49
CA LEU A 55 5.57 -2.59 9.38
C LEU A 55 5.04 -2.85 10.81
N ILE A 56 5.35 -4.02 11.38
CA ILE A 56 5.13 -4.28 12.81
C ILE A 56 6.51 -4.37 13.48
N PRO A 57 6.75 -3.69 14.63
CA PRO A 57 7.96 -3.89 15.42
C PRO A 57 8.03 -5.36 15.87
N THR A 58 8.98 -6.11 15.34
CA THR A 58 9.22 -7.50 15.72
C THR A 58 10.17 -7.53 16.91
N THR A 59 9.64 -7.51 18.13
CA THR A 59 10.43 -7.77 19.34
C THR A 59 10.56 -9.28 19.55
N GLY A 60 11.78 -9.81 19.46
CA GLY A 60 12.14 -11.16 19.91
C GLY A 60 12.00 -12.27 18.86
N PHE A 61 12.96 -12.38 17.92
CA PHE A 61 13.07 -13.56 17.07
C PHE A 61 14.47 -14.17 17.14
N ALA A 62 14.51 -15.49 17.38
CA ALA A 62 15.70 -16.33 17.25
C ALA A 62 15.87 -16.77 15.79
N TYR A 63 17.11 -16.65 15.28
CA TYR A 63 17.53 -16.84 13.88
C TYR A 63 17.53 -18.31 13.38
N GLN A 64 16.56 -19.15 13.75
CA GLN A 64 16.69 -20.60 13.53
C GLN A 64 16.13 -21.16 12.21
N SER A 65 15.49 -20.36 11.36
CA SER A 65 15.28 -20.75 9.96
C SER A 65 15.07 -19.54 9.05
N ILE A 66 15.87 -19.42 7.99
CA ILE A 66 15.69 -18.39 6.97
C ILE A 66 14.59 -18.85 6.00
N MET A 67 13.32 -18.75 6.42
CA MET A 67 12.13 -19.05 5.60
C MET A 67 12.14 -18.28 4.26
N ALA A 68 12.76 -17.10 4.25
CA ALA A 68 12.93 -16.29 3.05
C ALA A 68 13.70 -17.01 1.92
N ASP A 69 14.60 -17.95 2.25
CA ASP A 69 15.35 -18.73 1.26
C ASP A 69 14.41 -19.62 0.42
N GLY A 70 13.29 -20.10 0.99
CA GLY A 70 12.29 -20.86 0.23
C GLY A 70 11.62 -20.05 -0.89
N ILE A 71 11.60 -18.72 -0.74
CA ILE A 71 10.99 -17.77 -1.69
C ILE A 71 12.04 -17.19 -2.65
N TYR A 72 13.14 -16.65 -2.11
CA TYR A 72 14.16 -15.93 -2.86
C TYR A 72 15.39 -16.77 -3.22
N GLY A 73 15.51 -18.00 -2.71
CA GLY A 73 16.69 -18.85 -2.83
C GLY A 73 17.79 -18.47 -1.84
N SER A 74 18.16 -17.19 -1.80
CA SER A 74 19.11 -16.63 -0.83
C SER A 74 19.04 -15.09 -0.79
N PHE A 75 19.63 -14.49 0.25
CA PHE A 75 19.83 -13.04 0.30
C PHE A 75 20.70 -12.52 -0.85
N GLU A 76 21.74 -13.27 -1.26
CA GLU A 76 22.60 -12.90 -2.39
C GLU A 76 21.81 -12.83 -3.70
N ASN A 77 20.90 -13.78 -3.92
CA ASN A 77 20.05 -13.77 -5.11
C ASN A 77 19.13 -12.54 -5.14
N LEU A 78 18.55 -12.17 -3.99
CA LEU A 78 17.77 -10.94 -3.87
C LEU A 78 18.64 -9.70 -4.17
N LYS A 79 19.83 -9.61 -3.58
CA LYS A 79 20.73 -8.46 -3.75
C LYS A 79 21.19 -8.25 -5.20
N LYS A 80 21.33 -9.33 -5.98
CA LYS A 80 21.64 -9.26 -7.42
C LYS A 80 20.58 -8.50 -8.23
N HIS A 81 19.32 -8.55 -7.81
CA HIS A 81 18.17 -8.00 -8.56
C HIS A 81 17.60 -6.73 -7.93
N ALA A 82 17.66 -6.60 -6.60
CA ALA A 82 17.14 -5.46 -5.83
C ALA A 82 18.24 -4.90 -4.93
N GLY A 83 19.15 -4.11 -5.51
CA GLY A 83 20.38 -3.66 -4.87
C GLY A 83 20.21 -2.79 -3.61
N THR A 84 19.02 -2.23 -3.38
CA THR A 84 18.71 -1.45 -2.17
C THR A 84 18.20 -2.32 -1.00
N MET A 85 17.95 -3.61 -1.23
CA MET A 85 17.43 -4.51 -0.20
C MET A 85 18.52 -4.86 0.83
N THR A 86 18.16 -4.68 2.10
CA THR A 86 19.05 -4.94 3.24
C THR A 86 18.83 -6.34 3.81
N LEU A 87 19.86 -6.88 4.47
CA LEU A 87 19.73 -8.14 5.22
C LEU A 87 18.65 -8.05 6.29
N GLU A 88 18.49 -6.88 6.90
CA GLU A 88 17.43 -6.64 7.88
C GLU A 88 16.02 -6.79 7.26
N ALA A 89 15.79 -6.21 6.07
CA ALA A 89 14.52 -6.38 5.36
C ALA A 89 14.27 -7.86 5.02
N TYR A 90 15.31 -8.58 4.61
CA TYR A 90 15.27 -10.01 4.32
C TYR A 90 14.91 -10.86 5.56
N MET A 91 15.52 -10.55 6.71
CA MET A 91 15.23 -11.23 7.98
C MET A 91 13.83 -10.92 8.50
N ARG A 92 13.37 -9.67 8.38
CA ARG A 92 11.98 -9.29 8.71
C ARG A 92 10.98 -10.03 7.82
N PHE A 93 11.29 -10.19 6.53
CA PHE A 93 10.48 -11.00 5.62
C PHE A 93 10.41 -12.47 6.08
N SER A 94 11.57 -13.05 6.42
CA SER A 94 11.65 -14.42 6.96
C SER A 94 10.81 -14.61 8.23
N ALA A 95 10.90 -13.67 9.18
CA ALA A 95 10.15 -13.73 10.43
C ALA A 95 8.63 -13.70 10.20
N LYS A 96 8.16 -12.90 9.23
CA LYS A 96 6.75 -12.86 8.86
C LYS A 96 6.26 -14.11 8.14
N LEU A 97 7.10 -14.74 7.31
CA LEU A 97 6.77 -16.06 6.77
C LEU A 97 6.63 -17.09 7.89
N SER A 98 7.52 -17.04 8.89
CA SER A 98 7.39 -17.92 10.06
C SER A 98 6.09 -17.66 10.82
N GLN A 99 5.76 -16.40 11.08
CA GLN A 99 4.49 -16.03 11.73
C GLN A 99 3.28 -16.53 10.93
N ALA A 100 3.32 -16.39 9.60
CA ALA A 100 2.25 -16.89 8.73
C ALA A 100 2.09 -18.42 8.82
N LYS A 101 3.18 -19.15 9.00
CA LYS A 101 3.16 -20.59 9.22
C LYS A 101 2.49 -20.98 10.54
N ASP A 102 2.62 -20.16 11.58
CA ASP A 102 1.97 -20.40 12.87
C ASP A 102 0.46 -20.09 12.83
N GLU A 103 0.05 -19.13 12.01
CA GLU A 103 -1.36 -18.71 11.84
C GLU A 103 -2.14 -19.52 10.79
N MET A 104 -1.45 -20.32 9.98
CA MET A 104 -2.02 -21.10 8.88
C MET A 104 -1.79 -22.60 9.07
N GLY A 105 -2.74 -23.43 8.65
CA GLY A 105 -2.50 -24.86 8.55
C GLY A 105 -1.45 -25.19 7.48
N THR A 106 -0.77 -26.32 7.57
CA THR A 106 0.32 -26.71 6.64
C THR A 106 -0.07 -26.58 5.16
N LYS A 107 -1.24 -27.09 4.78
CA LYS A 107 -1.74 -27.01 3.39
C LYS A 107 -2.03 -25.58 2.94
N GLU A 108 -2.57 -24.76 3.84
CA GLU A 108 -2.87 -23.35 3.57
C GLU A 108 -1.57 -22.57 3.37
N TYR A 109 -0.57 -22.81 4.23
CA TYR A 109 0.76 -22.20 4.13
C TYR A 109 1.51 -22.59 2.85
N GLU A 110 1.44 -23.86 2.43
CA GLU A 110 2.01 -24.33 1.16
C GLU A 110 1.38 -23.61 -0.04
N MET A 111 0.05 -23.44 -0.04
CA MET A 111 -0.64 -22.69 -1.08
C MET A 111 -0.26 -21.21 -1.09
N PHE A 112 -0.21 -20.59 0.09
CA PHE A 112 0.21 -19.20 0.27
C PHE A 112 1.62 -18.97 -0.28
N THR A 113 2.60 -19.77 0.15
CA THR A 113 4.00 -19.63 -0.25
C THR A 113 4.21 -19.91 -1.74
N LYS A 114 3.46 -20.86 -2.32
CA LYS A 114 3.45 -21.12 -3.77
C LYS A 114 2.99 -19.90 -4.57
N GLU A 115 1.88 -19.27 -4.18
CA GLU A 115 1.39 -18.06 -4.85
C GLU A 115 2.32 -16.87 -4.60
N LEU A 116 2.85 -16.73 -3.38
CA LEU A 116 3.76 -15.64 -3.02
C LEU A 116 5.03 -15.69 -3.85
N LYS A 117 5.54 -16.90 -4.13
CA LYS A 117 6.71 -17.11 -4.99
C LYS A 117 6.51 -16.57 -6.41
N LYS A 118 5.28 -16.64 -6.96
CA LYS A 118 4.99 -16.03 -8.27
C LYS A 118 5.13 -14.51 -8.22
N LEU A 119 4.59 -13.88 -7.17
CA LEU A 119 4.69 -12.43 -6.97
C LEU A 119 6.14 -12.00 -6.77
N THR A 120 6.91 -12.70 -5.94
CA THR A 120 8.32 -12.34 -5.69
C THR A 120 9.20 -12.57 -6.91
N ASN A 121 8.98 -13.64 -7.68
CA ASN A 121 9.69 -13.86 -8.94
C ASN A 121 9.39 -12.74 -9.95
N ALA A 122 8.14 -12.28 -10.03
CA ALA A 122 7.80 -11.13 -10.84
C ALA A 122 8.50 -9.85 -10.36
N LYS A 123 8.61 -9.64 -9.04
CA LYS A 123 9.36 -8.50 -8.49
C LYS A 123 10.85 -8.57 -8.79
N LEU A 124 11.46 -9.76 -8.81
CA LEU A 124 12.86 -9.93 -9.22
C LEU A 124 13.06 -9.64 -10.72
N ALA A 125 12.10 -10.01 -11.56
CA ALA A 125 12.21 -9.88 -13.01
C ALA A 125 11.83 -8.48 -13.54
N TYR A 126 10.83 -7.83 -12.93
CA TYR A 126 10.22 -6.60 -13.45
C TYR A 126 10.23 -5.44 -12.44
N GLY A 127 10.73 -5.66 -11.22
CA GLY A 127 10.80 -4.63 -10.20
C GLY A 127 11.89 -3.60 -10.47
N ASP A 128 11.66 -2.38 -9.98
CA ASP A 128 12.70 -1.37 -9.84
C ASP A 128 13.73 -1.78 -8.75
N SER A 129 14.67 -0.89 -8.44
CA SER A 129 15.68 -1.16 -7.40
C SER A 129 15.10 -1.51 -6.03
N ASN A 130 13.84 -1.13 -5.77
CA ASN A 130 13.10 -1.38 -4.53
C ASN A 130 12.10 -2.55 -4.66
N GLY A 131 12.06 -3.23 -5.80
CA GLY A 131 11.13 -4.34 -6.08
C GLY A 131 9.69 -3.90 -6.35
N ASN A 132 9.44 -2.62 -6.68
CA ASN A 132 8.13 -2.14 -7.14
C ASN A 132 8.01 -2.34 -8.66
N ILE A 133 6.88 -2.84 -9.12
CA ILE A 133 6.62 -3.12 -10.53
C ILE A 133 5.84 -1.96 -11.15
N ASP A 134 6.32 -1.46 -12.29
CA ASP A 134 5.54 -0.57 -13.15
C ASP A 134 4.57 -1.40 -14.01
N TYR A 135 3.38 -1.66 -13.47
CA TYR A 135 2.39 -2.51 -14.13
C TYR A 135 1.88 -1.96 -15.48
N ASP A 136 2.01 -0.65 -15.72
CA ASP A 136 1.64 -0.04 -17.01
C ASP A 136 2.69 -0.34 -18.10
N ALA A 137 3.91 -0.70 -17.71
CA ALA A 137 4.99 -1.08 -18.63
C ALA A 137 4.98 -2.58 -18.99
N LEU A 138 4.13 -3.39 -18.35
CA LEU A 138 3.99 -4.81 -18.66
C LEU A 138 3.13 -5.05 -19.90
N SER A 139 3.34 -6.18 -20.57
CA SER A 139 2.41 -6.62 -21.61
C SER A 139 1.00 -6.84 -21.01
N PRO A 140 -0.09 -6.66 -21.79
CA PRO A 140 -1.45 -6.83 -21.27
C PRO A 140 -1.68 -8.20 -20.63
N ALA A 141 -1.16 -9.27 -21.24
CA ALA A 141 -1.24 -10.62 -20.70
C ALA A 141 -0.50 -10.76 -19.36
N LYS A 142 0.69 -10.17 -19.24
CA LYS A 142 1.47 -10.24 -17.99
C LYS A 142 0.85 -9.40 -16.89
N ARG A 143 0.32 -8.22 -17.22
CA ARG A 143 -0.42 -7.37 -16.27
C ARG A 143 -1.62 -8.11 -15.68
N GLU A 144 -2.40 -8.79 -16.52
CA GLU A 144 -3.56 -9.56 -16.10
C GLU A 144 -3.18 -10.80 -15.28
N GLU A 145 -2.10 -11.50 -15.66
CA GLU A 145 -1.53 -12.58 -14.85
C GLU A 145 -1.16 -12.08 -13.45
N MET A 146 -0.47 -10.93 -13.36
CA MET A 146 -0.08 -10.36 -12.08
C MET A 146 -1.28 -9.90 -11.24
N LYS A 147 -2.32 -9.34 -11.87
CA LYS A 147 -3.58 -9.02 -11.19
C LYS A 147 -4.21 -10.26 -10.55
N LYS A 148 -4.28 -11.38 -11.28
CA LYS A 148 -4.81 -12.65 -10.75
C LYS A 148 -3.97 -13.21 -9.60
N VAL A 149 -2.65 -13.09 -9.68
CA VAL A 149 -1.76 -13.45 -8.56
C VAL A 149 -2.06 -12.60 -7.33
N SER A 150 -2.19 -11.27 -7.49
CA SER A 150 -2.56 -10.37 -6.39
C SER A 150 -3.92 -10.70 -5.80
N MET A 151 -4.93 -10.98 -6.63
CA MET A 151 -6.27 -11.41 -6.19
C MET A 151 -6.23 -12.72 -5.38
N GLY A 152 -5.38 -13.67 -5.79
CA GLY A 152 -5.19 -14.93 -5.08
C GLY A 152 -4.49 -14.76 -3.74
N LEU A 153 -3.56 -13.80 -3.66
CA LEU A 153 -2.81 -13.51 -2.44
C LEU A 153 -3.56 -12.65 -1.43
N GLN A 154 -4.48 -11.80 -1.89
CA GLN A 154 -5.13 -10.80 -1.04
C GLN A 154 -5.80 -11.39 0.23
N PRO A 155 -6.54 -12.51 0.18
CA PRO A 155 -7.15 -13.09 1.39
C PRO A 155 -6.12 -13.50 2.45
N TYR A 156 -4.94 -13.97 2.03
CA TYR A 156 -3.85 -14.30 2.96
C TYR A 156 -3.29 -13.03 3.62
N PHE A 157 -3.12 -11.96 2.85
CA PHE A 157 -2.68 -10.68 3.41
C PHE A 157 -3.70 -10.07 4.35
N ASP A 158 -5.00 -10.18 4.06
CA ASP A 158 -6.06 -9.70 4.95
C ASP A 158 -6.00 -10.45 6.29
N LYS A 159 -5.91 -11.80 6.24
CA LYS A 159 -5.78 -12.66 7.43
C LYS A 159 -4.54 -12.31 8.27
N LEU A 160 -3.36 -12.22 7.64
CA LEU A 160 -2.10 -11.91 8.32
C LEU A 160 -2.05 -10.49 8.91
N ASN A 161 -2.91 -9.59 8.42
CA ASN A 161 -3.07 -8.24 8.98
C ASN A 161 -4.17 -8.17 10.06
N GLY A 162 -4.86 -9.27 10.35
CA GLY A 162 -5.97 -9.34 11.29
C GLY A 162 -7.24 -8.63 10.77
N HIS A 163 -7.38 -8.51 9.45
CA HIS A 163 -8.54 -7.92 8.79
C HIS A 163 -9.51 -9.00 8.32
N LYS A 164 -10.76 -8.61 8.07
CA LYS A 164 -11.72 -9.43 7.33
C LYS A 164 -11.23 -9.60 5.88
N SER A 165 -11.57 -10.72 5.26
CA SER A 165 -11.27 -10.97 3.85
C SER A 165 -11.94 -9.91 2.97
N SER A 166 -11.14 -9.06 2.32
CA SER A 166 -11.63 -8.05 1.37
C SER A 166 -12.39 -8.69 0.22
N ARG A 167 -12.01 -9.90 -0.19
CA ARG A 167 -12.70 -10.68 -1.23
C ARG A 167 -14.11 -11.12 -0.80
N GLU A 168 -14.37 -11.26 0.49
CA GLU A 168 -15.68 -11.65 1.01
C GLU A 168 -16.56 -10.43 1.34
N VAL A 169 -15.95 -9.33 1.76
CA VAL A 169 -16.67 -8.10 2.16
C VAL A 169 -17.03 -7.22 0.97
N LEU A 170 -16.24 -7.25 -0.10
CA LEU A 170 -16.45 -6.45 -1.30
C LEU A 170 -17.24 -7.24 -2.35
N THR A 171 -18.01 -6.52 -3.15
CA THR A 171 -18.52 -7.06 -4.43
C THR A 171 -17.35 -7.38 -5.37
N GLN A 172 -17.58 -8.23 -6.38
CA GLN A 172 -16.55 -8.56 -7.37
C GLN A 172 -15.99 -7.30 -8.07
N GLU A 173 -16.86 -6.34 -8.40
CA GLU A 173 -16.45 -5.09 -9.05
C GLU A 173 -15.61 -4.21 -8.11
N GLU A 174 -16.01 -4.09 -6.84
CA GLU A 174 -15.22 -3.37 -5.84
C GLU A 174 -13.86 -4.03 -5.59
N PHE A 175 -13.81 -5.37 -5.56
CA PHE A 175 -12.57 -6.11 -5.38
C PHE A 175 -11.62 -5.93 -6.57
N ASP A 176 -12.14 -5.98 -7.80
CA ASP A 176 -11.37 -5.69 -9.01
C ASP A 176 -10.81 -4.27 -9.00
N ARG A 177 -11.63 -3.27 -8.61
CA ARG A 177 -11.19 -1.88 -8.46
C ARG A 177 -10.15 -1.71 -7.36
N TYR A 178 -10.26 -2.48 -6.28
CA TYR A 178 -9.26 -2.48 -5.21
C TYR A 178 -7.91 -3.00 -5.69
N MET A 179 -7.88 -4.07 -6.49
CA MET A 179 -6.63 -4.56 -7.11
C MET A 179 -5.99 -3.51 -8.03
N GLU A 180 -6.81 -2.82 -8.84
CA GLU A 180 -6.34 -1.73 -9.70
C GLU A 180 -5.77 -0.55 -8.91
N ALA A 181 -6.37 -0.24 -7.75
CA ALA A 181 -5.88 0.80 -6.85
C ALA A 181 -4.51 0.42 -6.24
N LEU A 182 -4.37 -0.82 -5.77
CA LEU A 182 -3.09 -1.34 -5.24
C LEU A 182 -1.98 -1.31 -6.29
N MET A 183 -2.28 -1.74 -7.53
CA MET A 183 -1.33 -1.68 -8.66
C MET A 183 -0.97 -0.22 -9.01
N THR A 184 -1.94 0.68 -9.01
CA THR A 184 -1.73 2.12 -9.25
C THR A 184 -0.80 2.71 -8.20
N HIS A 185 -1.03 2.41 -6.92
CA HIS A 185 -0.17 2.89 -5.85
C HIS A 185 1.27 2.38 -6.00
N GLU A 186 1.48 1.13 -6.44
CA GLU A 186 2.82 0.61 -6.74
C GLU A 186 3.48 1.26 -7.96
N ILE A 187 2.72 1.52 -9.05
CA ILE A 187 3.21 2.30 -10.21
C ILE A 187 3.73 3.65 -9.75
N VAL A 188 2.97 4.37 -8.90
CA VAL A 188 3.37 5.68 -8.40
C VAL A 188 4.64 5.60 -7.55
N ARG A 189 4.86 4.51 -6.80
CA ARG A 189 6.15 4.29 -6.10
C ARG A 189 7.31 4.19 -7.07
N VAL A 190 7.15 3.51 -8.20
CA VAL A 190 8.19 3.47 -9.25
C VAL A 190 8.44 4.87 -9.79
N LYS A 191 7.38 5.63 -10.13
CA LYS A 191 7.52 6.97 -10.73
C LYS A 191 8.16 7.99 -9.80
N THR A 192 7.89 7.89 -8.50
CA THR A 192 8.43 8.80 -7.49
C THR A 192 9.75 8.33 -6.88
N LYS A 193 10.12 7.06 -7.11
CA LYS A 193 11.23 6.37 -6.42
C LYS A 193 11.14 6.44 -4.89
N SER A 194 9.94 6.68 -4.35
CA SER A 194 9.72 6.85 -2.92
C SER A 194 9.61 5.50 -2.21
N THR A 195 10.47 5.31 -1.21
CA THR A 195 10.39 4.17 -0.27
C THR A 195 9.51 4.48 0.95
N GLY A 196 9.10 5.74 1.12
CA GLY A 196 8.32 6.23 2.25
C GLY A 196 6.86 6.53 1.90
N ALA A 197 6.27 7.46 2.66
CA ALA A 197 4.98 8.04 2.29
C ALA A 197 5.13 8.84 0.99
N ILE A 198 4.26 8.60 0.02
CA ILE A 198 4.24 9.36 -1.23
C ILE A 198 3.60 10.72 -0.93
N LYS A 199 4.29 11.79 -1.29
CA LYS A 199 3.72 13.14 -1.28
C LYS A 199 3.08 13.44 -2.62
N LEU A 200 1.87 14.00 -2.63
CA LEU A 200 1.12 14.25 -3.86
C LEU A 200 1.86 15.21 -4.81
N GLU A 201 2.67 16.11 -4.25
CA GLU A 201 3.50 17.07 -4.97
C GLU A 201 4.62 16.39 -5.77
N GLU A 202 5.08 15.22 -5.31
CA GLU A 202 6.14 14.42 -5.94
C GLU A 202 5.58 13.49 -7.04
N VAL A 203 4.26 13.29 -7.09
CA VAL A 203 3.60 12.44 -8.11
C VAL A 203 3.56 13.17 -9.46
N PRO A 204 3.99 12.54 -10.57
CA PRO A 204 3.89 13.18 -11.89
C PRO A 204 2.45 13.48 -12.28
N GLU A 205 2.22 14.59 -12.99
CA GLU A 205 0.87 15.10 -13.30
C GLU A 205 -0.03 14.05 -13.95
N ALA A 206 0.53 13.26 -14.89
CA ALA A 206 -0.18 12.16 -15.57
C ALA A 206 -0.75 11.08 -14.63
N TYR A 207 -0.23 10.96 -13.41
CA TYR A 207 -0.64 9.96 -12.43
C TYR A 207 -1.41 10.54 -11.23
N LYS A 208 -1.45 11.86 -11.04
CA LYS A 208 -2.02 12.48 -9.83
C LYS A 208 -3.49 12.12 -9.61
N GLU A 209 -4.34 12.29 -10.64
CA GLU A 209 -5.77 11.99 -10.50
C GLU A 209 -6.01 10.51 -10.24
N ARG A 210 -5.32 9.64 -10.99
CA ARG A 210 -5.39 8.18 -10.83
C ARG A 210 -4.95 7.77 -9.42
N PHE A 211 -3.88 8.36 -8.90
CA PHE A 211 -3.37 8.13 -7.56
C PHE A 211 -4.36 8.55 -6.48
N MET A 212 -4.93 9.75 -6.57
CA MET A 212 -5.94 10.23 -5.60
C MET A 212 -7.16 9.32 -5.56
N LYS A 213 -7.64 8.85 -6.71
CA LYS A 213 -8.76 7.88 -6.76
C LYS A 213 -8.38 6.53 -6.16
N ALA A 214 -7.16 6.06 -6.41
CA ALA A 214 -6.65 4.82 -5.83
C ALA A 214 -6.59 4.90 -4.29
N GLU A 215 -6.05 5.98 -3.74
CA GLU A 215 -6.00 6.21 -2.29
C GLU A 215 -7.41 6.23 -1.68
N GLN A 216 -8.37 6.90 -2.30
CA GLN A 216 -9.77 6.90 -1.83
C GLN A 216 -10.40 5.51 -1.81
N ILE A 217 -10.13 4.69 -2.84
CA ILE A 217 -10.60 3.30 -2.88
C ILE A 217 -9.94 2.48 -1.77
N MET A 218 -8.63 2.66 -1.56
CA MET A 218 -7.88 1.93 -0.53
C MET A 218 -8.35 2.31 0.88
N GLU A 219 -8.62 3.59 1.15
CA GLU A 219 -9.23 4.06 2.41
C GLU A 219 -10.63 3.47 2.62
N TYR A 220 -11.48 3.48 1.59
CA TYR A 220 -12.81 2.88 1.65
C TYR A 220 -12.79 1.39 1.97
N VAL A 221 -11.87 0.63 1.34
CA VAL A 221 -11.72 -0.80 1.62
C VAL A 221 -11.19 -1.03 3.04
N ASP A 222 -10.20 -0.24 3.47
CA ASP A 222 -9.63 -0.29 4.82
C ASP A 222 -10.70 -0.08 5.91
N GLU A 223 -11.65 0.82 5.70
CA GLU A 223 -12.79 1.01 6.63
C GLU A 223 -13.73 -0.20 6.70
N LYS A 224 -13.88 -0.95 5.61
CA LYS A 224 -14.75 -2.13 5.54
C LYS A 224 -14.15 -3.39 6.15
N VAL A 225 -12.83 -3.55 6.06
CA VAL A 225 -12.14 -4.79 6.45
C VAL A 225 -11.58 -4.76 7.88
N ARG A 226 -11.45 -3.58 8.48
CA ARG A 226 -11.01 -3.41 9.87
C ARG A 226 -12.09 -3.73 10.91
#